data_AF-A0A7X6YRS9-F1
#
_entry.id   AF-A0A7X6YRS9-F1
#
_cell.length_a   1.000
_cell.length_b   1.000
_cell.length_c   1.000
_cell.angle_alpha   90.00
_cell.angle_beta   90.00
_cell.angle_gamma   90.00
#
_symmetry.space_group_name_H-M   'P 1'
#
loop_
_entity.id
_entity.type
_entity.pdbx_description
1 polymer ?
#
loop_
_entity_poly.entity_id
_entity_poly.type
_entity_poly.pdbx_seq_one_letter_code
_entity_poly.pdbx_strand_id
1 'polypeptide(L)'
;QDYCWSTDQFYRTTADNELIKTSFILDSLSENRYEAQKMYLQLMNEPVNKGAECFETGPVIDDKKRHLDELLLECCQDESIYLALKAGSLDRNLTAYKKKFAWAARKYSYSMREIGEHVGCGQSSISRLLKN
;
A
#
# COMPACT_ATOMS: atom_id res chain seq x y z
N GLN A 1 -25.39 -6.57 -24.52
CA GLN A 1 -25.33 -5.48 -25.51
C GLN A 1 -24.16 -4.63 -25.05
N ASP A 2 -23.04 -4.70 -25.77
CA ASP A 2 -21.83 -3.98 -25.37
C ASP A 2 -22.02 -2.49 -25.64
N TYR A 3 -21.61 -1.67 -24.69
CA TYR A 3 -21.78 -0.23 -24.82
C TYR A 3 -20.80 0.31 -25.88
N CYS A 4 -21.23 1.26 -26.70
CA CYS A 4 -20.36 1.84 -27.74
C CYS A 4 -19.07 2.44 -27.15
N TRP A 5 -19.10 2.92 -25.91
CA TRP A 5 -17.95 3.51 -25.23
C TRP A 5 -16.95 2.49 -24.66
N SER A 6 -17.25 1.19 -24.70
CA SER A 6 -16.34 0.13 -24.27
C SER A 6 -15.54 -0.48 -25.43
N THR A 7 -15.79 -0.07 -26.67
CA THR A 7 -15.08 -0.59 -27.86
C THR A 7 -13.93 0.34 -28.26
N ASP A 8 -12.73 -0.23 -28.36
CA ASP A 8 -11.46 0.44 -28.74
C ASP A 8 -11.57 1.25 -30.04
N GLN A 9 -12.37 0.79 -31.00
CA GLN A 9 -12.57 1.44 -32.30
C GLN A 9 -13.02 2.91 -32.20
N PHE A 10 -13.82 3.25 -31.18
CA PHE A 10 -14.29 4.64 -31.02
C PHE A 10 -13.20 5.59 -30.50
N TYR A 11 -12.13 5.07 -29.89
CA TYR A 11 -11.00 5.87 -29.42
C TYR A 11 -9.91 6.05 -30.48
N ARG A 12 -9.87 5.20 -31.50
CA ARG A 12 -8.90 5.28 -32.61
C ARG A 12 -9.32 6.21 -33.75
N THR A 13 -10.51 6.79 -33.66
CA THR A 13 -11.06 7.67 -34.69
C THR A 13 -10.57 9.10 -34.50
N THR A 14 -10.31 9.82 -35.60
CA THR A 14 -9.80 11.21 -35.59
C THR A 14 -10.83 12.25 -35.15
N ALA A 15 -12.10 11.91 -35.22
CA ALA A 15 -13.22 12.79 -34.92
C ALA A 15 -13.77 12.55 -33.52
N ASP A 16 -14.13 13.64 -32.87
CA ASP A 16 -14.91 13.61 -31.64
C ASP A 16 -16.32 13.09 -31.93
N ASN A 17 -16.83 12.29 -31.00
CA ASN A 17 -18.23 11.90 -30.97
C ASN A 17 -18.94 12.60 -29.81
N GLU A 18 -20.24 12.37 -29.65
CA GLU A 18 -21.02 12.92 -28.54
C GLU A 18 -20.53 12.39 -27.18
N LEU A 19 -20.07 11.14 -27.13
CA LEU A 19 -19.64 10.46 -25.91
C LEU A 19 -18.12 10.51 -25.67
N ILE A 20 -17.31 10.60 -26.73
CA ILE A 20 -15.85 10.48 -26.63
C ILE A 20 -15.22 11.70 -27.32
N LYS A 21 -14.44 12.46 -26.56
CA LYS A 21 -13.64 13.59 -27.04
C LYS A 21 -12.19 13.15 -27.23
N THR A 22 -11.85 12.68 -28.43
CA THR A 22 -10.48 12.29 -28.79
C THR A 22 -9.58 13.51 -28.99
N SER A 23 -10.15 14.69 -29.26
CA SER A 23 -9.47 15.99 -29.25
C SER A 23 -8.58 16.17 -28.04
N PHE A 24 -9.16 16.14 -26.83
CA PHE A 24 -8.44 16.34 -25.58
C PHE A 24 -7.19 15.44 -25.41
N ILE A 25 -7.32 14.14 -25.73
CA ILE A 25 -6.22 13.18 -25.58
C ILE A 25 -5.11 13.49 -26.59
N LEU A 26 -5.50 13.75 -27.85
CA LEU A 26 -4.56 14.01 -28.93
C LEU A 26 -3.84 15.36 -28.74
N ASP A 27 -4.55 16.38 -28.25
CA ASP A 27 -3.99 17.70 -27.92
C ASP A 27 -2.95 17.61 -26.78
N SER A 28 -3.08 16.61 -25.90
CA SER A 28 -2.09 16.33 -24.84
C SER A 28 -0.81 15.68 -25.38
N LEU A 29 -0.83 15.11 -26.58
CA LEU A 29 0.33 14.42 -27.19
C LEU A 29 1.14 15.34 -28.11
N SER A 30 0.47 16.14 -28.95
CA SER A 30 1.10 17.12 -29.83
C SER A 30 0.07 18.13 -30.35
N GLU A 31 0.54 19.33 -30.66
CA GLU A 31 -0.25 20.36 -31.35
C GLU A 31 -0.56 19.97 -32.81
N ASN A 32 0.28 19.14 -33.43
CA ASN A 32 0.07 18.64 -34.79
C ASN A 32 -0.83 17.40 -34.75
N ARG A 33 -2.04 17.54 -35.31
CA ARG A 33 -3.08 16.49 -35.30
C ARG A 33 -2.61 15.16 -35.91
N TYR A 34 -1.82 15.23 -36.99
CA TYR A 34 -1.32 14.03 -37.66
C TYR A 34 -0.30 13.29 -36.80
N GLU A 35 0.60 14.02 -36.15
CA GLU A 35 1.61 13.45 -35.26
C GLU A 35 0.99 12.87 -33.99
N ALA A 36 0.06 13.61 -33.37
CA ALA A 36 -0.70 13.14 -32.21
C ALA A 36 -1.39 11.81 -32.50
N GLN A 37 -2.03 11.68 -33.67
CA GLN A 37 -2.71 10.44 -34.06
C GLN A 37 -1.71 9.29 -34.24
N LYS A 38 -0.59 9.53 -34.91
CA LYS A 38 0.45 8.51 -35.11
C LYS A 38 1.00 8.01 -33.78
N MET A 39 1.29 8.93 -32.85
CA MET A 39 1.77 8.59 -31.50
C MET A 39 0.74 7.80 -30.72
N TYR A 40 -0.54 8.21 -30.75
CA TYR A 40 -1.61 7.49 -30.09
C TYR A 40 -1.75 6.06 -30.62
N LEU A 41 -1.78 5.87 -31.94
CA LEU A 41 -1.84 4.53 -32.55
C LEU A 41 -0.63 3.68 -32.20
N GLN A 42 0.56 4.28 -32.13
CA GLN A 42 1.77 3.58 -31.72
C GLN A 42 1.67 3.09 -30.27
N LEU A 43 1.21 3.94 -29.34
CA LEU A 43 1.01 3.57 -27.94
C LEU A 43 -0.04 2.46 -27.78
N MET A 44 -1.15 2.54 -28.53
CA MET A 44 -2.23 1.56 -28.47
C MET A 44 -1.90 0.23 -29.18
N ASN A 45 -0.83 0.19 -29.98
CA ASN A 45 -0.33 -1.02 -30.65
C ASN A 45 0.93 -1.58 -29.99
N GLU A 46 1.54 -0.87 -29.03
CA GLU A 46 2.64 -1.40 -28.25
C GLU A 46 2.09 -2.61 -27.46
N PRO A 47 2.72 -3.80 -27.57
CA PRO A 47 2.29 -4.94 -26.78
C PRO A 47 2.34 -4.55 -25.30
N VAL A 48 1.27 -4.83 -24.56
CA VAL A 48 1.14 -4.54 -23.12
C VAL A 48 2.11 -5.42 -22.32
N ASN A 49 3.41 -5.13 -22.43
CA ASN A 49 4.48 -5.87 -21.76
C ASN A 49 4.98 -5.17 -20.49
N LYS A 50 4.22 -4.23 -19.93
CA LYS A 50 4.66 -3.40 -18.78
C LYS A 50 3.66 -3.28 -17.63
N GLY A 51 2.62 -4.11 -17.59
CA GLY A 51 1.57 -4.01 -16.58
C GLY A 51 1.32 -5.29 -15.78
N ALA A 52 1.28 -6.44 -16.45
CA ALA A 52 0.95 -7.71 -15.80
C ALA A 52 1.99 -8.10 -14.74
N GLU A 53 3.29 -7.97 -15.04
CA GLU A 53 4.35 -8.20 -14.04
C GLU A 53 4.36 -7.15 -12.92
N CYS A 54 3.87 -5.92 -13.16
CA CYS A 54 3.86 -4.87 -12.15
C CYS A 54 2.63 -4.91 -11.23
N PHE A 55 1.51 -5.49 -11.67
CA PHE A 55 0.29 -5.60 -10.88
C PHE A 55 0.08 -7.00 -10.28
N GLU A 56 0.51 -8.08 -10.94
CA GLU A 56 0.42 -9.45 -10.39
C GLU A 56 1.72 -9.92 -9.73
N THR A 57 2.86 -9.31 -10.08
CA THR A 57 4.20 -9.63 -9.52
C THR A 57 4.89 -8.41 -8.91
N GLY A 58 4.14 -7.31 -8.69
CA GLY A 58 4.60 -6.30 -7.74
C GLY A 58 4.84 -6.99 -6.39
N PRO A 59 5.91 -6.65 -5.66
CA PRO A 59 6.06 -7.19 -4.31
C PRO A 59 4.75 -6.90 -3.59
N VAL A 60 4.09 -7.96 -3.11
CA VAL A 60 3.13 -7.82 -2.01
C VAL A 60 3.80 -6.86 -1.04
N ILE A 61 3.10 -5.83 -0.56
CA ILE A 61 3.64 -4.90 0.42
C ILE A 61 3.96 -5.70 1.70
N ASP A 62 5.10 -6.36 1.69
CA ASP A 62 5.68 -7.19 2.74
C ASP A 62 7.21 -7.06 2.71
N ASP A 63 7.74 -6.09 1.96
CA ASP A 63 9.17 -5.81 1.97
C ASP A 63 9.52 -4.88 3.13
N LYS A 64 9.90 -5.53 4.24
CA LYS A 64 10.56 -5.01 5.45
C LYS A 64 9.64 -4.42 6.53
N LYS A 65 8.48 -5.02 6.75
CA LYS A 65 7.93 -4.99 8.11
C LYS A 65 8.84 -5.86 8.97
N ARG A 66 9.79 -5.26 9.72
CA ARG A 66 10.56 -5.98 10.76
C ARG A 66 9.54 -6.77 11.58
N HIS A 67 9.64 -8.10 11.61
CA HIS A 67 8.65 -8.92 12.30
C HIS A 67 8.45 -8.37 13.71
N LEU A 68 7.20 -8.30 14.19
CA LEU A 68 6.89 -7.78 15.52
C LEU A 68 7.72 -8.48 16.61
N ASP A 69 8.06 -9.76 16.40
CA ASP A 69 8.97 -10.52 17.26
C ASP A 69 10.39 -9.93 17.29
N GLU A 70 10.95 -9.52 16.15
CA GLU A 70 12.28 -8.91 16.07
C GLU A 70 12.31 -7.55 16.79
N LEU A 71 11.25 -6.74 16.62
CA LEU A 71 11.10 -5.46 17.31
C LEU A 71 10.96 -5.65 18.83
N LEU A 72 10.26 -6.70 19.26
CA LEU A 72 10.09 -7.02 20.67
C LEU A 72 11.42 -7.49 21.29
N LEU A 73 12.17 -8.31 20.56
CA LEU A 73 13.49 -8.80 20.98
C LEU A 73 14.50 -7.65 21.14
N GLU A 74 14.54 -6.73 20.17
CA GLU A 74 15.41 -5.54 20.20
C GLU A 74 15.10 -4.64 21.40
N CYS A 75 13.82 -4.52 21.79
CA CYS A 75 13.39 -3.70 22.93
C CYS A 75 13.66 -4.34 24.29
N CYS A 76 13.60 -5.67 24.39
CA CYS A 76 13.66 -6.37 25.68
C CYS A 76 15.08 -6.76 26.06
N GLN A 77 15.92 -7.17 25.11
CA GLN A 77 17.28 -7.71 25.31
C GLN A 77 17.39 -8.94 26.24
N ASP A 78 16.36 -9.21 27.05
CA ASP A 78 16.19 -10.36 27.94
C ASP A 78 15.01 -11.25 27.50
N GLU A 79 15.26 -12.56 27.43
CA GLU A 79 14.28 -13.56 27.01
C GLU A 79 13.14 -13.74 28.03
N SER A 80 13.41 -13.55 29.32
CA SER A 80 12.40 -13.62 30.38
C SER A 80 11.33 -12.52 30.26
N ILE A 81 11.76 -11.31 29.91
CA ILE A 81 10.89 -10.14 29.68
C ILE A 81 10.09 -10.34 28.37
N TYR A 82 10.73 -10.86 27.33
CA TYR A 82 10.06 -11.20 26.05
C TYR A 82 8.90 -12.19 26.28
N LEU A 83 9.15 -13.29 27.00
CA LEU A 83 8.12 -14.29 27.30
C LEU A 83 6.99 -13.72 28.17
N ALA A 84 7.32 -12.89 29.16
CA ALA A 84 6.32 -12.25 30.02
C ALA A 84 5.42 -11.27 29.24
N LEU A 85 5.97 -10.56 28.25
CA LEU A 85 5.20 -9.68 27.37
C LEU A 85 4.32 -10.46 26.40
N LYS A 86 4.85 -11.55 25.81
CA LYS A 86 4.08 -12.42 24.92
C LYS A 86 2.95 -13.16 25.65
N ALA A 87 3.16 -13.47 26.93
CA ALA A 87 2.13 -14.02 27.81
C ALA A 87 1.07 -12.99 28.26
N GLY A 88 1.22 -11.70 27.91
CA GLY A 88 0.28 -10.66 28.27
C GLY A 88 0.34 -10.21 29.73
N SER A 89 1.47 -10.39 30.42
CA SER A 89 1.59 -10.05 31.85
C SER A 89 1.27 -8.56 32.10
N LEU A 90 0.56 -8.30 33.20
CA LEU A 90 0.14 -6.96 33.64
C LEU A 90 1.13 -6.32 34.61
N ASP A 91 2.33 -6.89 34.78
CA ASP A 91 3.31 -6.37 35.74
C ASP A 91 3.67 -4.92 35.44
N ARG A 92 3.66 -4.08 36.47
CA ARG A 92 3.96 -2.65 36.36
C ARG A 92 5.36 -2.41 35.79
N ASN A 93 6.31 -3.29 36.10
CA ASN A 93 7.69 -3.22 35.65
C ASN A 93 7.82 -3.40 34.12
N LEU A 94 6.87 -4.10 33.48
CA LEU A 94 6.84 -4.34 32.03
C LEU A 94 6.23 -3.17 31.24
N THR A 95 5.58 -2.22 31.93
CA THR A 95 4.88 -1.08 31.29
C THR A 95 5.85 -0.20 30.50
N ALA A 96 7.07 -0.03 30.98
CA ALA A 96 8.11 0.75 30.29
C ALA A 96 8.53 0.09 28.97
N TYR A 97 8.67 -1.24 28.96
CA TYR A 97 9.02 -2.01 27.77
C TYR A 97 7.88 -2.04 26.75
N LYS A 98 6.62 -2.18 27.21
CA LYS A 98 5.43 -2.08 26.35
C LYS A 98 5.35 -0.72 25.65
N LYS A 99 5.68 0.37 26.36
CA LYS A 99 5.69 1.72 25.77
C LYS A 99 6.76 1.84 24.67
N LYS A 100 7.99 1.36 24.93
CA LYS A 100 9.08 1.36 23.93
C LYS A 100 8.72 0.55 22.69
N PHE A 101 8.21 -0.67 22.88
CA PHE A 101 7.76 -1.52 21.80
C PHE A 101 6.62 -0.90 20.99
N ALA A 102 5.60 -0.34 21.65
CA ALA A 102 4.48 0.32 20.97
C ALA A 102 4.94 1.49 20.09
N TRP A 103 5.90 2.29 20.56
CA TRP A 103 6.52 3.36 19.77
C TRP A 103 7.32 2.83 18.58
N ALA A 104 8.13 1.78 18.79
CA ALA A 104 8.88 1.14 17.72
C ALA A 104 7.94 0.57 16.64
N ALA A 105 6.94 -0.22 17.02
CA ALA A 105 5.97 -0.80 16.10
C ALA A 105 5.14 0.27 15.37
N ARG A 106 4.83 1.40 16.02
CA ARG A 106 4.16 2.53 15.36
C ARG A 106 5.02 3.15 14.26
N LYS A 107 6.34 3.23 14.44
CA LYS A 107 7.29 3.72 13.44
C LYS A 107 7.33 2.83 12.19
N TYR A 108 7.07 1.54 12.34
CA TYR A 108 6.94 0.57 11.24
C TYR A 108 5.50 0.40 10.74
N SER A 109 4.62 1.37 11.01
CA SER A 109 3.24 1.42 10.51
C SER A 109 2.36 0.22 10.90
N TYR A 110 2.61 -0.40 12.05
CA TYR A 110 1.70 -1.41 12.61
C TYR A 110 0.46 -0.77 13.24
N SER A 111 -0.67 -1.45 13.10
CA SER A 111 -1.92 -1.04 13.73
C SER A 111 -1.89 -1.32 15.23
N MET A 112 -2.64 -0.51 15.99
CA MET A 112 -2.77 -0.72 17.44
C MET A 112 -3.41 -2.07 17.79
N ARG A 113 -4.17 -2.66 16.86
CA ARG A 113 -4.76 -4.00 17.02
C ARG A 113 -3.69 -5.07 16.92
N GLU A 114 -2.87 -5.05 15.86
CA GLU A 114 -1.78 -6.02 15.65
C GLU A 114 -0.74 -5.98 16.78
N ILE A 115 -0.36 -4.78 17.23
CA ILE A 115 0.56 -4.60 18.37
C ILE A 115 -0.03 -5.21 19.65
N GLY A 116 -1.35 -5.09 19.83
CA GLY A 116 -2.06 -5.59 20.99
C GLY A 116 -2.16 -7.10 21.01
N GLU A 117 -2.53 -7.68 19.87
CA GLU A 117 -2.61 -9.11 19.67
C GLU A 117 -1.27 -9.80 19.91
N HIS A 118 -0.17 -9.17 19.49
CA HIS A 118 1.19 -9.70 19.69
C HIS A 118 1.67 -9.69 21.15
N VAL A 119 1.21 -8.72 21.96
CA VAL A 119 1.60 -8.55 23.39
C VAL A 119 0.47 -8.91 24.36
N GLY A 120 -0.58 -9.61 23.88
CA GLY A 120 -1.72 -10.02 24.70
C GLY A 120 -2.49 -8.85 25.36
N CYS A 121 -2.50 -7.68 24.72
CA CYS A 121 -3.11 -6.45 25.24
C CYS A 121 -4.22 -5.94 24.30
N GLY A 122 -5.29 -5.37 24.86
CA GLY A 122 -6.32 -4.72 24.04
C GLY A 122 -5.84 -3.44 23.35
N GLN A 123 -6.39 -3.13 22.17
CA GLN A 123 -6.10 -1.90 21.40
C GLN A 123 -6.22 -0.62 22.24
N SER A 124 -7.20 -0.57 23.12
CA SER A 124 -7.45 0.56 24.04
C SER A 124 -6.32 0.75 25.06
N SER A 125 -5.67 -0.33 25.48
CA SER A 125 -4.52 -0.30 26.38
C SER A 125 -3.32 0.35 25.70
N ILE A 126 -3.03 -0.01 24.45
CA ILE A 126 -1.94 0.58 23.66
C ILE A 126 -2.19 2.05 23.35
N SER A 127 -3.42 2.42 23.00
CA SER A 127 -3.78 3.82 22.79
C SER A 127 -3.54 4.65 24.05
N ARG A 128 -3.84 4.10 25.23
CA ARG A 128 -3.57 4.76 26.52
C ARG A 128 -2.07 4.87 26.81
N LEU A 129 -1.29 3.83 26.50
CA LEU A 129 0.18 3.82 26.67
C LEU A 129 0.90 4.85 25.79
N LEU A 130 0.34 5.19 24.62
CA LEU A 130 0.89 6.19 23.72
C LEU A 130 0.44 7.63 24.05
N LYS A 131 -0.67 7.79 24.78
CA LYS A 131 -1.18 9.10 25.21
C LYS A 131 -0.54 9.60 26.51
N ASN A 132 -0.14 8.68 27.39
CA ASN A 132 0.64 8.96 28.60
C ASN A 132 2.14 8.96 28.29
#